data_AF-A0A957UMI8-F1
#
_entry.id   AF-A0A957UMI8-F1
#
_cell.length_a   1.000
_cell.length_b   1.000
_cell.length_c   1.000
_cell.angle_alpha   90.00
_cell.angle_beta   90.00
_cell.angle_gamma   90.00
#
_symmetry.space_group_name_H-M   'P 1'
#
loop_
_entity.id
_entity.type
_entity.pdbx_description
1 polymer ?
#
loop_
_entity_poly.entity_id
_entity_poly.type
_entity_poly.pdbx_seq_one_letter_code
_entity_poly.pdbx_strand_id
1 'polypeptide(L)'
;MAKYLSLFTVALLLSAMLSAFSLRSHRPPAETALYAISFNSTWSAETHPAADFPANAHYSRMHGGTHNGNVTFWQVGELASAGIESMAETGGYGLLKDEIEAAITAGMADQFLLGDNLGSSTGAIDFSSVTVDRNFPLLTLVTMVAPSPDWFVGVHNLSLLDEHGEWL
;
A
#
# COMPACT_ATOMS: atom_id res chain seq x y z
N MET A 1 48.87 75.18 -21.72
CA MET A 1 48.97 75.10 -20.24
C MET A 1 48.24 73.82 -19.82
N ALA A 2 48.91 72.82 -19.22
CA ALA A 2 49.05 72.63 -17.75
C ALA A 2 47.68 72.42 -17.03
N LYS A 3 47.36 71.20 -16.56
CA LYS A 3 47.46 70.68 -15.15
C LYS A 3 46.37 71.23 -14.19
N TYR A 4 45.66 70.47 -13.35
CA TYR A 4 45.63 69.03 -12.95
C TYR A 4 44.15 68.55 -12.78
N LEU A 5 43.79 67.28 -13.06
CA LEU A 5 43.60 66.14 -12.13
C LEU A 5 42.84 66.42 -10.80
N SER A 6 41.71 65.73 -10.60
CA SER A 6 41.19 65.36 -9.26
C SER A 6 40.56 63.96 -9.32
N LEU A 7 40.97 63.07 -8.42
CA LEU A 7 40.41 61.73 -8.26
C LEU A 7 39.14 61.81 -7.40
N PHE A 8 38.03 61.22 -7.86
CA PHE A 8 36.95 60.81 -6.98
C PHE A 8 36.79 59.29 -7.06
N THR A 9 37.26 58.63 -6.00
CA THR A 9 37.17 57.18 -5.84
C THR A 9 35.73 56.80 -5.50
N VAL A 10 34.95 56.35 -6.48
CA VAL A 10 33.63 55.76 -6.22
C VAL A 10 33.83 54.33 -5.76
N ALA A 11 33.69 54.11 -4.45
CA ALA A 11 33.64 52.76 -3.89
C ALA A 11 32.36 52.06 -4.32
N LEU A 12 32.45 51.18 -5.32
CA LEU A 12 31.34 50.37 -5.78
C LEU A 12 31.04 49.28 -4.73
N LEU A 13 30.09 49.55 -3.83
CA LEU A 13 29.55 48.54 -2.92
C LEU A 13 28.78 47.49 -3.74
N LEU A 14 29.48 46.43 -4.13
CA LEU A 14 28.90 45.27 -4.77
C LEU A 14 28.03 44.54 -3.72
N SER A 15 26.74 44.86 -3.68
CA SER A 15 25.79 44.12 -2.86
C SER A 15 25.61 42.73 -3.46
N ALA A 16 26.45 41.80 -3.01
CA ALA A 16 26.23 40.38 -3.23
C ALA A 16 25.01 39.97 -2.39
N MET A 17 23.81 40.10 -2.97
CA MET A 17 22.68 39.28 -2.53
C MET A 17 23.03 37.83 -2.83
N LEU A 18 23.69 37.20 -1.85
CA LEU A 18 23.80 35.76 -1.77
C LEU A 18 22.41 35.23 -1.39
N SER A 19 21.50 35.24 -2.37
CA SER A 19 20.25 34.50 -2.26
C SER A 19 20.63 33.04 -2.09
N ALA A 20 20.61 32.59 -0.84
CA ALA A 20 20.79 31.20 -0.48
C ALA A 20 19.62 30.41 -1.06
N PHE A 21 19.75 30.04 -2.34
CA PHE A 21 19.02 28.92 -2.89
C PHE A 21 19.43 27.73 -2.03
N SER A 22 18.58 27.41 -1.06
CA SER A 22 18.62 26.12 -0.39
C SER A 22 18.36 25.11 -1.49
N LEU A 23 19.43 24.57 -2.05
CA LEU A 23 19.40 23.29 -2.72
C LEU A 23 18.97 22.29 -1.64
N ARG A 24 17.65 22.20 -1.41
CA ARG A 24 17.07 20.97 -0.88
C ARG A 24 17.62 19.89 -1.79
N SER A 25 18.48 19.04 -1.25
CA SER A 25 18.87 17.80 -1.88
C SER A 25 17.62 16.93 -1.90
N HIS A 26 16.73 17.20 -2.86
CA HIS A 26 15.57 16.38 -3.16
C HIS A 26 16.13 15.12 -3.84
N ARG A 27 16.64 14.24 -2.99
CA ARG A 27 16.97 12.88 -3.35
C ARG A 27 15.69 12.30 -3.95
N PRO A 28 15.71 11.77 -5.19
CA PRO A 28 14.53 11.09 -5.71
C PRO A 28 14.17 9.98 -4.71
N PRO A 29 12.90 9.89 -4.29
CA PRO A 29 12.51 8.94 -3.26
C PRO A 29 12.73 7.51 -3.78
N ALA A 30 13.08 6.59 -2.88
CA ALA A 30 13.62 5.29 -3.26
C ALA A 30 12.62 4.48 -4.10
N GLU A 31 13.02 3.94 -5.26
CA GLU A 31 12.11 3.23 -6.18
C GLU A 31 11.34 2.08 -5.53
N THR A 32 11.91 1.46 -4.49
CA THR A 32 11.25 0.42 -3.70
C THR A 32 11.28 0.71 -2.20
N ALA A 33 10.28 0.25 -1.46
CA ALA A 33 10.27 0.16 0.00
C ALA A 33 10.02 -1.29 0.47
N LEU A 34 10.40 -1.59 1.71
CA LEU A 34 10.19 -2.89 2.34
C LEU A 34 9.20 -2.76 3.50
N TYR A 35 8.06 -3.43 3.39
CA TYR A 35 7.01 -3.45 4.40
C TYR A 35 6.96 -4.78 5.15
N ALA A 36 6.64 -4.71 6.44
CA ALA A 36 6.09 -5.81 7.20
C ALA A 36 4.60 -5.53 7.41
N ILE A 37 3.73 -6.49 7.08
CA ILE A 37 2.28 -6.33 7.13
C ILE A 37 1.74 -7.35 8.14
N SER A 38 0.88 -6.91 9.07
CA SER A 38 0.25 -7.78 10.06
C SER A 38 -1.26 -7.59 10.04
N PHE A 39 -2.00 -8.64 9.71
CA PHE A 39 -3.43 -8.73 9.98
C PHE A 39 -3.60 -9.28 11.40
N ASN A 40 -4.18 -8.49 12.30
CA ASN A 40 -4.40 -8.89 13.69
C ASN A 40 -5.89 -8.92 14.00
N SER A 41 -6.44 -10.12 14.20
CA SER A 41 -7.85 -10.30 14.52
C SER A 41 -8.11 -10.33 16.02
N THR A 42 -9.12 -9.58 16.42
CA THR A 42 -9.69 -9.59 17.78
C THR A 42 -11.06 -10.26 17.84
N TRP A 43 -11.55 -10.88 16.75
CA TRP A 43 -12.87 -11.49 16.66
C TRP A 43 -13.02 -12.67 17.65
N SER A 44 -13.77 -12.46 18.73
CA SER A 44 -14.03 -13.45 19.77
C SER A 44 -15.44 -13.28 20.34
N ALA A 45 -15.91 -14.23 21.14
CA ALA A 45 -17.17 -14.11 21.86
C ALA A 45 -17.18 -12.98 22.91
N GLU A 46 -16.01 -12.47 23.34
CA GLU A 46 -15.96 -11.28 24.22
C GLU A 46 -16.06 -9.97 23.43
N THR A 47 -15.42 -9.86 22.26
CA THR A 47 -15.42 -8.64 21.45
C THR A 47 -16.67 -8.52 20.56
N HIS A 48 -17.22 -9.65 20.14
CA HIS A 48 -18.42 -9.76 19.30
C HIS A 48 -19.42 -10.72 19.97
N PRO A 49 -20.00 -10.32 21.12
CA PRO A 49 -20.89 -11.18 21.90
C PRO A 49 -22.19 -11.48 21.14
N ALA A 50 -22.31 -12.73 20.70
CA ALA A 50 -23.50 -13.29 20.05
C ALA A 50 -23.84 -14.64 20.70
N ALA A 51 -25.13 -15.01 20.73
CA ALA A 51 -25.59 -16.27 21.32
C ALA A 51 -25.13 -17.51 20.51
N ASP A 52 -24.73 -17.27 19.26
CA ASP A 52 -24.40 -18.21 18.20
C ASP A 52 -22.98 -17.97 17.64
N PHE A 53 -22.07 -17.39 18.43
CA PHE A 53 -20.66 -17.23 18.03
C PHE A 53 -20.06 -18.58 17.60
N PRO A 54 -19.48 -18.70 16.38
CA PRO A 54 -19.14 -19.99 15.82
C PRO A 54 -17.98 -20.69 16.57
N ALA A 55 -18.16 -21.95 16.91
CA ALA A 55 -17.14 -22.74 17.63
C ALA A 55 -15.87 -23.01 16.80
N ASN A 56 -15.98 -22.94 15.47
CA ASN A 56 -14.88 -23.07 14.51
C ASN A 56 -14.60 -21.73 13.78
N ALA A 57 -14.73 -20.60 14.49
CA ALA A 57 -14.42 -19.29 13.96
C ALA A 57 -12.93 -19.21 13.53
N HIS A 58 -12.67 -18.86 12.27
CA HIS A 58 -11.33 -18.84 11.65
C HIS A 58 -11.29 -17.90 10.43
N TYR A 59 -10.10 -17.77 9.84
CA TYR A 59 -9.88 -17.04 8.58
C TYR A 59 -9.24 -17.93 7.52
N SER A 60 -9.52 -17.66 6.24
CA SER A 60 -8.79 -18.31 5.14
C SER A 60 -7.33 -17.82 5.06
N ARG A 61 -6.57 -18.33 4.08
CA ARG A 61 -5.25 -17.76 3.78
C ARG A 61 -5.41 -16.32 3.33
N MET A 62 -4.68 -15.39 3.93
CA MET A 62 -4.71 -13.99 3.47
C MET A 62 -3.92 -13.84 2.17
N HIS A 63 -4.48 -13.17 1.17
CA HIS A 63 -3.84 -13.04 -0.14
C HIS A 63 -4.29 -11.79 -0.88
N GLY A 64 -3.58 -11.44 -1.95
CA GLY A 64 -3.82 -10.25 -2.75
C GLY A 64 -2.57 -9.85 -3.53
N GLY A 65 -2.28 -8.56 -3.63
CA GLY A 65 -1.11 -8.11 -4.40
C GLY A 65 -0.86 -6.60 -4.33
N THR A 66 0.28 -6.19 -4.89
CA THR A 66 0.62 -4.78 -5.12
C THR A 66 0.35 -4.39 -6.57
N HIS A 67 -0.23 -3.21 -6.77
CA HIS A 67 -0.72 -2.78 -8.07
C HIS A 67 -0.79 -1.27 -8.25
N ASN A 68 -1.10 -0.84 -9.47
CA ASN A 68 -1.33 0.56 -9.81
C ASN A 68 -2.82 0.87 -9.98
N GLY A 69 -3.14 2.14 -10.21
CA GLY A 69 -4.53 2.63 -10.32
C GLY A 69 -5.31 2.17 -11.55
N ASN A 70 -4.71 1.37 -12.46
CA ASN A 70 -5.38 0.87 -13.66
C ASN A 70 -6.16 -0.45 -13.41
N VAL A 71 -6.07 -1.03 -12.21
CA VAL A 71 -6.82 -2.22 -11.79
C VAL A 71 -7.41 -2.01 -10.39
N THR A 72 -8.54 -2.66 -10.12
CA THR A 72 -9.16 -2.75 -8.79
C THR A 72 -9.74 -4.15 -8.68
N PHE A 73 -9.26 -4.93 -7.70
CA PHE A 73 -9.65 -6.34 -7.54
C PHE A 73 -10.97 -6.49 -6.77
N TRP A 74 -11.25 -5.57 -5.85
CA TRP A 74 -12.56 -5.43 -5.19
C TRP A 74 -12.74 -3.99 -4.70
N GLN A 75 -13.99 -3.56 -4.56
CA GLN A 75 -14.34 -2.33 -3.86
C GLN A 75 -15.80 -2.38 -3.41
N VAL A 76 -16.15 -1.64 -2.34
CA VAL A 76 -17.52 -1.61 -1.82
C VAL A 76 -18.48 -0.99 -2.85
N GLY A 77 -19.56 -1.71 -3.16
CA GLY A 77 -20.62 -1.26 -4.09
C GLY A 77 -20.52 -1.82 -5.51
N GLU A 78 -19.41 -2.47 -5.87
CA GLU A 78 -19.26 -3.17 -7.15
C GLU A 78 -19.62 -4.66 -7.04
N LEU A 79 -19.77 -5.30 -8.20
CA LEU A 79 -19.89 -6.76 -8.30
C LEU A 79 -18.55 -7.45 -7.99
N ALA A 80 -18.62 -8.57 -7.27
CA ALA A 80 -17.47 -9.44 -7.06
C ALA A 80 -16.98 -10.05 -8.39
N SER A 81 -15.66 -10.22 -8.52
CA SER A 81 -15.09 -11.12 -9.53
C SER A 81 -15.28 -12.58 -9.12
N ALA A 82 -15.07 -13.51 -10.05
CA ALA A 82 -15.07 -14.95 -9.73
C ALA A 82 -13.98 -15.31 -8.70
N GLY A 83 -12.86 -14.57 -8.71
CA GLY A 83 -11.82 -14.61 -7.68
C GLY A 83 -12.34 -14.22 -6.30
N ILE A 84 -13.04 -13.09 -6.19
CA ILE A 84 -13.59 -12.60 -4.91
C ILE A 84 -14.74 -13.49 -4.42
N GLU A 85 -15.65 -13.93 -5.29
CA GLU A 85 -16.73 -14.87 -4.98
C GLU A 85 -16.17 -16.18 -4.40
N SER A 86 -15.23 -16.84 -5.10
CA SER A 86 -14.59 -18.06 -4.64
C SER A 86 -13.83 -17.87 -3.32
N MET A 87 -13.15 -16.73 -3.14
CA MET A 87 -12.46 -16.39 -1.91
C MET A 87 -13.44 -16.23 -0.74
N ALA A 88 -14.52 -15.49 -0.94
CA ALA A 88 -15.48 -15.13 0.11
C ALA A 88 -16.38 -16.31 0.54
N GLU A 89 -16.76 -17.20 -0.37
CA GLU A 89 -17.61 -18.36 -0.07
C GLU A 89 -16.82 -19.60 0.39
N THR A 90 -15.56 -19.77 -0.05
CA THR A 90 -14.82 -21.02 0.14
C THR A 90 -13.41 -20.87 0.73
N GLY A 91 -12.89 -19.64 0.82
CA GLY A 91 -11.49 -19.37 1.17
C GLY A 91 -10.50 -19.71 0.05
N GLY A 92 -10.99 -19.99 -1.15
CA GLY A 92 -10.21 -20.38 -2.32
C GLY A 92 -9.51 -19.18 -2.98
N TYR A 93 -8.18 -19.15 -2.94
CA TYR A 93 -7.39 -18.05 -3.51
C TYR A 93 -7.04 -18.21 -5.00
N GLY A 94 -7.35 -19.37 -5.61
CA GLY A 94 -6.85 -19.73 -6.94
C GLY A 94 -7.31 -18.79 -8.06
N LEU A 95 -8.62 -18.51 -8.13
CA LEU A 95 -9.16 -17.63 -9.17
C LEU A 95 -8.69 -16.17 -9.01
N LEU A 96 -8.62 -15.65 -7.77
CA LEU A 96 -8.11 -14.30 -7.54
C LEU A 96 -6.60 -14.20 -7.83
N LYS A 97 -5.83 -15.26 -7.57
CA LYS A 97 -4.43 -15.35 -8.00
C LYS A 97 -4.30 -15.23 -9.51
N ASP A 98 -5.10 -15.97 -10.27
CA ASP A 98 -5.06 -15.94 -11.73
C ASP A 98 -5.48 -14.55 -12.29
N GLU A 99 -6.46 -13.88 -11.66
CA GLU A 99 -6.84 -12.48 -11.95
C GLU A 99 -5.67 -11.50 -11.71
N ILE A 100 -4.92 -11.69 -10.61
CA ILE A 100 -3.74 -10.85 -10.30
C ILE A 100 -2.58 -11.14 -11.25
N GLU A 101 -2.29 -12.40 -11.59
CA GLU A 101 -1.24 -12.77 -12.56
C GLU A 101 -1.56 -12.25 -13.99
N ALA A 102 -2.84 -12.19 -14.36
CA ALA A 102 -3.29 -11.52 -15.58
C ALA A 102 -3.04 -10.00 -15.53
N ALA A 103 -3.33 -9.35 -14.40
CA ALA A 103 -3.05 -7.92 -14.19
C ALA A 103 -1.54 -7.60 -14.20
N ILE A 104 -0.68 -8.49 -13.69
CA ILE A 104 0.79 -8.39 -13.80
C ILE A 104 1.20 -8.44 -15.28
N THR A 105 0.68 -9.40 -16.03
CA THR A 105 0.93 -9.55 -17.48
C THR A 105 0.49 -8.31 -18.28
N ALA A 106 -0.55 -7.61 -17.82
CA ALA A 106 -1.05 -6.37 -18.41
C ALA A 106 -0.30 -5.09 -17.96
N GLY A 107 0.69 -5.18 -17.07
CA GLY A 107 1.40 -4.02 -16.52
C GLY A 107 0.57 -3.19 -15.53
N MET A 108 -0.43 -3.80 -14.89
CA MET A 108 -1.34 -3.17 -13.93
C MET A 108 -1.03 -3.58 -12.48
N ALA A 109 -0.40 -4.75 -12.28
CA ALA A 109 0.08 -5.24 -10.98
C ALA A 109 1.56 -5.64 -11.05
N ASP A 110 2.18 -5.83 -9.87
CA ASP A 110 3.60 -6.20 -9.73
C ASP A 110 3.78 -7.62 -9.17
N GLN A 111 3.12 -7.94 -8.05
CA GLN A 111 3.26 -9.25 -7.41
C GLN A 111 1.96 -9.76 -6.79
N PHE A 112 1.82 -11.09 -6.76
CA PHE A 112 0.84 -11.80 -5.95
C PHE A 112 1.42 -12.11 -4.56
N LEU A 113 0.65 -11.79 -3.52
CA LEU A 113 0.99 -12.02 -2.12
C LEU A 113 0.12 -13.14 -1.55
N LEU A 114 0.74 -14.10 -0.86
CA LEU A 114 0.07 -15.23 -0.23
C LEU A 114 0.65 -15.48 1.17
N GLY A 115 -0.12 -15.10 2.18
CA GLY A 115 0.15 -15.39 3.58
C GLY A 115 -0.46 -16.72 4.02
N ASP A 116 -0.34 -17.00 5.32
CA ASP A 116 -0.97 -18.16 5.94
C ASP A 116 -2.45 -17.91 6.28
N ASN A 117 -3.13 -18.97 6.73
CA ASN A 117 -4.45 -18.87 7.34
C ASN A 117 -4.33 -18.63 8.85
N LEU A 118 -5.43 -18.22 9.46
CA LEU A 118 -5.56 -18.20 10.92
C LEU A 118 -6.62 -19.24 11.31
N GLY A 119 -6.18 -20.37 11.86
CA GLY A 119 -7.06 -21.48 12.29
C GLY A 119 -7.94 -21.15 13.50
N SER A 120 -7.87 -19.93 14.00
CA SER A 120 -8.66 -19.34 15.08
C SER A 120 -9.18 -17.97 14.64
N SER A 121 -10.20 -17.44 15.32
CA SER A 121 -10.72 -16.11 15.05
C SER A 121 -9.92 -14.99 15.71
N THR A 122 -8.96 -15.31 16.59
CA THR A 122 -8.01 -14.36 17.18
C THR A 122 -6.58 -14.76 16.89
N GLY A 123 -5.68 -13.77 16.83
CA GLY A 123 -4.27 -13.94 16.47
C GLY A 123 -3.87 -13.12 15.25
N ALA A 124 -2.70 -13.42 14.67
CA ALA A 124 -2.12 -12.65 13.58
C ALA A 124 -1.75 -13.50 12.36
N ILE A 125 -1.84 -12.90 11.17
CA ILE A 125 -1.23 -13.36 9.91
C ILE A 125 -0.22 -12.30 9.48
N ASP A 126 1.05 -12.67 9.38
CA ASP A 126 2.14 -11.75 9.11
C ASP A 126 2.80 -12.00 7.73
N PHE A 127 3.09 -10.91 7.02
CA PHE A 127 4.01 -10.88 5.88
C PHE A 127 5.28 -10.16 6.32
N SER A 128 6.36 -10.91 6.58
CA SER A 128 7.59 -10.37 7.18
C SER A 128 8.42 -9.46 6.25
N SER A 129 8.23 -9.56 4.94
CA SER A 129 9.04 -8.85 3.95
C SER A 129 8.31 -8.74 2.60
N VAL A 130 7.61 -7.63 2.39
CA VAL A 130 6.98 -7.27 1.11
C VAL A 130 7.73 -6.09 0.51
N THR A 131 8.47 -6.33 -0.57
CA THR A 131 9.13 -5.25 -1.32
C THR A 131 8.10 -4.66 -2.29
N VAL A 132 7.85 -3.36 -2.21
CA VAL A 132 6.85 -2.65 -3.03
C VAL A 132 7.56 -1.69 -3.96
N ASP A 133 7.24 -1.72 -5.24
CA ASP A 133 7.75 -0.80 -6.27
C ASP A 133 6.87 0.46 -6.37
N ARG A 134 7.48 1.65 -6.54
CA ARG A 134 6.76 2.95 -6.61
C ARG A 134 5.77 3.02 -7.77
N ASN A 135 5.96 2.25 -8.84
CA ASN A 135 5.03 2.18 -9.96
C ASN A 135 3.75 1.38 -9.62
N PHE A 136 3.77 0.58 -8.56
CA PHE A 136 2.66 -0.27 -8.10
C PHE A 136 2.41 -0.08 -6.58
N PRO A 137 2.12 1.16 -6.12
CA PRO A 137 2.14 1.51 -4.70
C PRO A 137 0.86 1.14 -3.94
N LEU A 138 -0.15 0.59 -4.62
CA LEU A 138 -1.43 0.24 -4.01
C LEU A 138 -1.40 -1.21 -3.52
N LEU A 139 -1.74 -1.42 -2.27
CA LEU A 139 -1.92 -2.74 -1.67
C LEU A 139 -3.40 -3.13 -1.66
N THR A 140 -3.70 -4.32 -2.17
CA THR A 140 -4.99 -4.99 -1.95
C THR A 140 -4.74 -6.34 -1.28
N LEU A 141 -5.46 -6.64 -0.20
CA LEU A 141 -5.43 -7.93 0.51
C LEU A 141 -6.84 -8.32 0.96
N VAL A 142 -7.14 -9.61 0.96
CA VAL A 142 -8.41 -10.21 1.39
C VAL A 142 -8.20 -11.48 2.20
N THR A 143 -9.14 -11.78 3.11
CA THR A 143 -9.30 -13.10 3.74
C THR A 143 -10.76 -13.33 4.16
N MET A 144 -11.27 -14.54 3.93
CA MET A 144 -12.62 -14.96 4.31
C MET A 144 -12.76 -14.99 5.83
N VAL A 145 -13.90 -14.49 6.33
CA VAL A 145 -14.38 -14.69 7.70
C VAL A 145 -15.18 -16.00 7.72
N ALA A 146 -14.79 -16.96 8.53
CA ALA A 146 -15.35 -18.31 8.46
C ALA A 146 -15.80 -18.84 9.82
N PRO A 147 -16.93 -19.58 9.91
CA PRO A 147 -17.93 -19.78 8.87
C PRO A 147 -18.74 -18.51 8.60
N SER A 148 -19.09 -18.28 7.33
CA SER A 148 -20.04 -17.26 6.88
C SER A 148 -20.64 -17.72 5.53
N PRO A 149 -21.65 -16.99 4.97
CA PRO A 149 -22.09 -17.23 3.60
C PRO A 149 -21.04 -16.77 2.58
N ASP A 150 -20.61 -15.51 2.70
CA ASP A 150 -19.81 -14.75 1.72
C ASP A 150 -19.01 -13.60 2.38
N TRP A 151 -18.73 -13.69 3.69
CA TRP A 151 -18.11 -12.59 4.42
C TRP A 151 -16.59 -12.65 4.35
N PHE A 152 -15.96 -11.51 4.08
CA PHE A 152 -14.50 -11.36 4.11
C PHE A 152 -14.09 -10.03 4.72
N VAL A 153 -12.82 -9.93 5.10
CA VAL A 153 -12.17 -8.68 5.51
C VAL A 153 -10.94 -8.44 4.66
N GLY A 154 -10.54 -7.18 4.51
CA GLY A 154 -9.42 -6.82 3.65
C GLY A 154 -9.16 -5.32 3.57
N VAL A 155 -8.19 -4.97 2.73
CA VAL A 155 -7.96 -3.61 2.23
C VAL A 155 -8.02 -3.63 0.71
N HIS A 156 -8.54 -2.56 0.10
CA HIS A 156 -8.50 -2.35 -1.35
C HIS A 156 -7.81 -1.03 -1.66
N ASN A 157 -6.99 -1.01 -2.72
CA ASN A 157 -6.33 0.17 -3.25
C ASN A 157 -5.59 1.01 -2.18
N LEU A 158 -5.06 0.39 -1.12
CA LEU A 158 -4.40 1.11 -0.02
C LEU A 158 -3.06 1.66 -0.51
N SER A 159 -2.98 2.98 -0.69
CA SER A 159 -1.73 3.64 -1.04
C SER A 159 -0.70 3.47 0.07
N LEU A 160 0.47 2.93 -0.29
CA LEU A 160 1.68 2.93 0.55
C LEU A 160 2.54 4.17 0.32
N LEU A 161 2.06 5.13 -0.49
CA LEU A 161 2.60 6.47 -0.63
C LEU A 161 1.71 7.50 0.06
N ASP A 162 2.34 8.53 0.63
CA ASP A 162 1.68 9.71 1.21
C ASP A 162 1.24 10.73 0.13
N GLU A 163 0.64 11.85 0.57
CA GLU A 163 0.18 12.93 -0.32
C GLU A 163 1.32 13.68 -1.06
N HIS A 164 2.58 13.50 -0.64
CA HIS A 164 3.77 14.05 -1.28
C HIS A 164 4.45 13.05 -2.23
N GLY A 165 3.96 11.80 -2.29
CA GLY A 165 4.56 10.71 -3.07
C GLY A 165 5.76 10.02 -2.40
N GLU A 166 5.96 10.26 -1.10
CA GLU A 166 6.94 9.57 -0.25
C GLU A 166 6.35 8.28 0.32
N TRP A 167 7.19 7.33 0.73
CA TRP A 167 6.72 6.08 1.35
C TRP A 167 6.21 6.31 2.79
N LEU A 168 5.14 5.61 3.16
CA LEU A 168 4.62 5.52 4.55
C LEU A 168 5.58 4.79 5.49
#